data_AF-A0A6B9Y9Q5-F1
#
_entry.id   AF-A0A6B9Y9Q5-F1
#
_cell.length_a   1.000
_cell.length_b   1.000
_cell.length_c   1.000
_cell.angle_alpha   90.00
_cell.angle_beta   90.00
_cell.angle_gamma   90.00
#
_symmetry.space_group_name_H-M   'P 1'
#
loop_
_entity.id
_entity.type
_entity.pdbx_description
1 polymer ?
#
loop_
_entity_poly.entity_id
_entity_poly.type
_entity_poly.pdbx_seq_one_letter_code
_entity_poly.pdbx_strand_id
1 'polypeptide(L)' 'MTIPKGELRADDILVDGELPDNQCVGIDKLDRRAYLIRFPEDGSLPPLSECDAVRRVAAEIALSKDPNRISQPAD' A
#
# COMPACT_ATOMS: atom_id res chain seq x y z
N MET A 1 6.63 -13.82 -4.03
CA MET A 1 7.61 -12.73 -4.22
C MET A 1 8.32 -12.56 -2.90
N THR A 2 9.65 -12.48 -2.91
CA THR A 2 10.47 -12.33 -1.70
C THR A 2 10.97 -10.90 -1.68
N ILE A 3 10.72 -10.15 -0.62
CA ILE A 3 11.32 -8.82 -0.45
C ILE A 3 12.80 -9.05 -0.09
N PRO A 4 13.77 -8.50 -0.83
CA PRO A 4 15.19 -8.64 -0.50
C PRO A 4 15.49 -8.09 0.91
N LYS A 5 16.33 -8.80 1.69
CA LYS A 5 16.76 -8.35 3.03
C LYS A 5 17.39 -6.95 3.01
N GLY A 6 18.01 -6.55 1.90
CA GLY A 6 18.60 -5.21 1.74
C GLY A 6 17.56 -4.09 1.76
N GLU A 7 16.38 -4.31 1.17
CA GLU A 7 15.28 -3.34 1.18
C GLU A 7 14.68 -3.23 2.59
N LEU A 8 14.46 -4.35 3.27
CA LEU A 8 13.98 -4.35 4.66
C LEU A 8 14.95 -3.65 5.63
N ARG A 9 16.26 -3.76 5.39
CA ARG A 9 17.26 -3.04 6.19
C ARG A 9 17.26 -1.54 5.90
N ALA A 10 17.05 -1.14 4.65
CA ALA A 10 17.00 0.27 4.28
C ALA A 10 15.79 0.99 4.88
N ASP A 11 14.71 0.25 5.13
CA ASP A 11 13.49 0.74 5.77
C ASP A 11 13.49 0.52 7.30
N ASP A 12 14.66 0.25 7.91
CA ASP A 12 14.85 0.03 9.36
C ASP A 12 13.98 -1.10 9.97
N ILE A 13 13.44 -2.00 9.14
CA ILE A 13 12.63 -3.14 9.57
C ILE A 13 13.49 -4.24 10.22
N LEU A 14 14.75 -4.34 9.81
CA LEU A 14 15.69 -5.34 10.34
C LEU A 14 16.69 -4.69 11.31
N VAL A 15 16.85 -5.32 12.48
CA VAL A 15 17.91 -5.01 13.43
C VAL A 15 18.94 -6.13 13.36
N ASP A 16 20.20 -5.79 13.08
CA ASP A 16 21.30 -6.76 12.88
C ASP A 16 21.01 -7.86 11.84
N GLY A 17 20.11 -7.58 10.88
CA GLY A 17 19.74 -8.51 9.81
C GLY A 17 18.61 -9.50 10.15
N GLU A 18 18.02 -9.34 11.33
CA GLU A 18 16.87 -10.12 11.82
C GLU A 18 15.66 -9.22 12.09
N LEU A 19 14.46 -9.80 12.07
CA LEU A 19 13.24 -9.11 12.47
C LEU A 19 13.17 -9.03 14.01
N PRO A 20 12.90 -7.86 14.60
CA PRO A 20 12.73 -7.75 16.05
C PRO A 20 11.57 -8.60 16.58
N ASP A 21 11.74 -9.22 17.75
CA ASP A 21 10.72 -10.08 18.36
C ASP A 21 9.41 -9.35 18.69
N ASN A 22 9.49 -8.05 18.98
CA ASN A 22 8.35 -7.20 19.31
C ASN A 22 7.93 -6.27 18.17
N GLN A 23 8.37 -6.56 16.93
CA GLN A 23 7.98 -5.78 15.76
C GLN A 23 6.45 -5.85 15.57
N CYS A 24 5.79 -4.69 15.57
CA CYS A 24 4.39 -4.63 15.18
C CYS A 24 4.26 -4.99 13.70
N VAL A 25 3.29 -5.84 13.37
CA VAL A 25 2.99 -6.27 12.00
C VAL A 25 1.49 -6.13 11.76
N GLY A 26 1.13 -5.33 10.77
CA GLY A 26 -0.22 -5.28 10.22
C GLY A 26 -0.36 -6.32 9.10
N ILE A 27 -1.42 -7.13 9.14
CA ILE A 27 -1.72 -8.09 8.08
C ILE A 27 -3.13 -7.83 7.57
N ASP A 28 -3.24 -7.49 6.29
CA ASP A 28 -4.51 -7.31 5.60
C ASP A 28 -4.70 -8.42 4.56
N LYS A 29 -5.85 -9.08 4.60
CA LYS A 29 -6.22 -10.06 3.56
C LYS A 29 -6.82 -9.33 2.37
N LEU A 30 -6.21 -9.48 1.20
CA LEU A 30 -6.67 -8.85 -0.03
C LEU A 30 -7.61 -9.76 -0.83
N ASP A 31 -7.30 -11.06 -0.88
CA ASP A 31 -8.10 -12.07 -1.60
C ASP A 31 -7.80 -13.48 -1.05
N ARG A 32 -8.35 -14.53 -1.69
CA ARG A 32 -8.03 -15.92 -1.41
C ARG A 32 -6.53 -16.16 -1.60
N ARG A 33 -5.85 -16.39 -0.48
CA ARG A 33 -4.39 -16.62 -0.40
C ARG A 33 -3.55 -15.41 -0.83
N ALA A 34 -4.12 -14.20 -0.82
CA ALA A 34 -3.40 -12.96 -1.07
C ALA A 34 -3.44 -12.09 0.20
N TYR A 35 -2.27 -11.70 0.68
CA TYR A 35 -2.09 -10.96 1.92
C TYR A 35 -1.11 -9.81 1.70
N LEU A 36 -1.40 -8.68 2.33
CA LEU A 36 -0.49 -7.56 2.47
C LEU A 36 0.06 -7.59 3.90
N ILE A 37 1.38 -7.49 4.02
CA ILE A 37 2.09 -7.40 5.31
C ILE A 37 2.68 -6.00 5.38
N ARG A 38 2.45 -5.30 6.49
CA ARG A 38 2.90 -3.92 6.73
C ARG A 38 3.61 -3.84 8.09
N PHE A 39 4.65 -3.01 8.17
CA PHE A 39 5.45 -2.81 9.38
C PHE A 39 5.29 -1.35 9.84
N PRO A 40 4.37 -1.04 10.78
CA PRO A 40 4.25 0.30 11.35
C PRO A 40 5.41 0.66 12.28
N GLU A 41 5.75 1.94 12.31
CA GLU A 41 6.68 2.51 13.30
C GLU A 41 6.04 2.62 14.70
N ASP A 42 4.75 2.97 14.80
CA ASP A 42 4.07 3.30 16.07
C ASP A 42 2.91 2.34 16.43
N GLY A 43 2.88 1.18 15.77
CA GLY A 43 1.82 0.18 15.98
C GLY A 43 0.47 0.55 15.36
N SER A 44 0.35 1.72 14.71
CA SER A 44 -0.87 2.13 14.03
C SER A 44 -0.65 2.23 12.52
N LEU A 45 -1.62 1.76 11.75
CA LEU A 45 -1.66 1.97 10.31
C LEU A 45 -3.06 2.41 9.91
N PRO A 46 -3.19 3.37 8.98
CA PRO A 46 -4.49 3.66 8.40
C PRO A 46 -5.03 2.40 7.69
N PRO A 47 -6.36 2.25 7.59
CA PRO A 47 -6.96 1.27 6.70
C PRO A 47 -6.37 1.40 5.28
N LEU A 48 -6.22 0.29 4.55
CA LEU A 48 -5.58 0.31 3.23
C LEU A 48 -6.26 1.29 2.25
N SER A 49 -7.59 1.41 2.32
CA SER A 49 -8.39 2.36 1.54
C SER A 49 -8.10 3.83 1.85
N GLU A 50 -7.42 4.09 2.96
CA GLU A 50 -7.11 5.44 3.42
C GLU A 50 -5.65 5.83 3.16
N CYS A 51 -4.80 4.89 2.75
CA CYS A 51 -3.44 5.19 2.34
C CYS A 51 -3.43 6.08 1.09
N ASP A 52 -2.63 7.14 1.10
CA ASP A 52 -2.58 8.12 0.01
C ASP A 52 -2.23 7.52 -1.35
N ALA A 53 -1.28 6.57 -1.39
CA ALA A 53 -0.95 5.86 -2.61
C ALA A 53 -2.14 5.08 -3.19
N VAL A 54 -2.92 4.41 -2.33
CA VAL A 54 -4.11 3.66 -2.73
C VAL A 54 -5.19 4.60 -3.23
N ARG A 55 -5.45 5.69 -2.51
CA ARG A 55 -6.41 6.73 -2.93
C ARG A 55 -6.03 7.36 -4.25
N ARG A 56 -4.74 7.65 -4.45
CA ARG A 56 -4.21 8.20 -5.69
C ARG A 56 -4.45 7.26 -6.88
N VAL A 57 -4.05 6.01 -6.75
CA VAL A 57 -4.25 5.01 -7.82
C VAL A 57 -5.74 4.82 -8.11
N ALA A 58 -6.58 4.76 -7.08
CA ALA A 58 -8.03 4.66 -7.25
C ALA A 58 -8.61 5.88 -8.01
N ALA A 59 -8.14 7.09 -7.70
CA ALA A 59 -8.54 8.31 -8.40
C ALA A 59 -8.07 8.33 -9.86
N GLU A 60 -6.82 7.94 -10.13
CA GLU A 60 -6.26 7.83 -11.49
C GLU A 60 -7.07 6.81 -12.33
N ILE A 61 -7.45 5.68 -11.74
CA ILE A 61 -8.31 4.67 -12.38
C ILE A 61 -9.71 5.24 -12.67
N ALA A 62 -10.31 5.95 -11.72
CA ALA A 62 -11.64 6.54 -11.88
C ALA A 62 -11.67 7.56 -13.04
N LEU A 63 -10.66 8.43 -13.13
CA LEU A 63 -10.51 9.40 -14.21
C LEU A 63 -10.26 8.72 -15.57
N SER A 64 -9.51 7.61 -15.58
CA SER A 64 -9.22 6.86 -16.80
C SER A 64 -10.42 6.06 -17.33
N LYS A 65 -11.36 5.71 -16.45
CA LYS A 65 -12.58 4.96 -16.76
C LYS A 65 -13.76 5.84 -17.16
N ASP A 66 -13.55 7.14 -17.36
CA ASP A 66 -14.59 8.09 -17.74
C ASP A 66 -14.59 8.31 -19.27
N PRO A 67 -15.38 7.55 -20.08
CA PRO A 67 -15.46 7.72 -21.53
C PRO A 67 -16.20 9.00 -21.96
N ASN A 68 -16.68 9.85 -21.03
CA ASN A 68 -17.65 10.90 -21.35
C ASN A 68 -17.16 12.34 -21.08
N ARG A 69 -15.96 12.68 -21.55
CA ARG A 69 -15.44 14.07 -21.49
C ARG A 69 -15.07 14.68 -22.84
N ILE A 70 -15.67 14.21 -23.92
CA ILE A 70 -15.60 14.84 -25.26
C ILE A 70 -17.02 14.99 -25.82
N SER A 71 -17.89 15.74 -25.14
CA SER A 71 -19.17 16.22 -25.67
C SER A 71 -19.72 17.31 -24.75
N GLN A 72 -19.10 18.48 -24.75
CA GLN A 72 -19.88 19.71 -24.57
C GLN A 72 -19.76 20.49 -25.87
N PRO A 73 -20.85 20.64 -26.65
CA PRO A 73 -20.87 21.53 -27.79
C PRO A 73 -20.77 22.97 -27.27
N ALA A 74 -20.01 23.79 -27.99
CA ALA A 74 -20.03 25.23 -27.81
C ALA A 74 -21.42 25.76 -28.16
N ASP A 75 -21.96 26.61 -27.28
CA ASP A 75 -23.00 27.59 -27.58
C ASP A 75 -22.67 28.88 -26.82
#